data_AF-A0AAW4BK19-F1
#
_entry.id   AF-A0AAW4BK19-F1
#
_cell.length_a   1.000
_cell.length_b   1.000
_cell.length_c   1.000
_cell.angle_alpha   90.00
_cell.angle_beta   90.00
_cell.angle_gamma   90.00
#
_symmetry.space_group_name_H-M   'P 1'
#
loop_
_entity.id
_entity.type
_entity.pdbx_description
1 polymer ?
#
loop_
_entity_poly.entity_id
_entity_poly.type
_entity_poly.pdbx_seq_one_letter_code
_entity_poly.pdbx_strand_id
1 'polypeptide(L)'
;FDQQLGSLPQGYDHKYTYSHLGYNLKITDMQAACGLAQMDRVEEFVQARKENFAYLKNGLASCEEFIILPEATENSEPSWFGFPITIKDDSGISRVDLLKFMDQHKIGTRLLFAGNLTRQPYFEHV
;
A
#
# COMPACT_ATOMS: atom_id res chain seq x y z
N PHE A 1 14.04 19.64 38.90
CA PHE A 1 14.74 18.37 39.22
C PHE A 1 14.19 17.80 40.53
N ASP A 2 12.87 17.90 40.71
CA ASP A 2 12.27 17.78 42.05
C ASP A 2 11.35 16.56 42.16
N GLN A 3 11.17 15.85 41.04
CA GLN A 3 10.35 14.64 40.94
C GLN A 3 11.17 13.38 41.25
N GLN A 4 10.52 12.38 41.82
CA GLN A 4 11.03 11.02 41.96
C GLN A 4 10.09 10.08 41.19
N LEU A 5 10.61 9.42 40.16
CA LEU A 5 9.83 8.56 39.26
C LEU A 5 10.19 7.10 39.50
N GLY A 6 9.24 6.33 40.03
CA GLY A 6 9.47 4.92 40.39
C GLY A 6 10.60 4.77 41.40
N SER A 7 11.52 3.84 41.12
CA SER A 7 12.70 3.58 41.95
C SER A 7 13.93 4.43 41.58
N LEU A 8 13.81 5.36 40.63
CA LEU A 8 14.92 6.24 40.26
C LEU A 8 15.23 7.25 41.39
N PRO A 9 16.48 7.73 41.50
CA PRO A 9 16.84 8.78 42.45
C PRO A 9 15.99 10.05 42.25
N GLN A 10 15.72 10.78 43.35
CA GLN A 10 15.05 12.09 43.25
C GLN A 10 15.88 13.02 42.35
N GLY A 11 15.21 13.68 41.40
CA GLY A 11 15.86 14.56 40.44
C GLY A 11 16.58 13.86 39.29
N TYR A 12 16.29 12.58 39.02
CA TYR A 12 16.80 11.93 37.81
C TYR A 12 16.34 12.65 36.52
N ASP A 13 17.19 12.63 35.49
CA ASP A 13 16.91 13.33 34.22
C ASP A 13 15.67 12.73 33.52
N HIS A 14 14.68 13.58 33.29
CA HIS A 14 13.45 13.18 32.61
C HIS A 14 13.70 12.72 31.17
N LYS A 15 14.73 13.22 30.49
CA LYS A 15 15.08 12.78 29.13
C LYS A 15 15.53 11.31 29.07
N TYR A 16 16.03 10.78 30.18
CA TYR A 16 16.53 9.41 30.31
C TYR A 16 15.68 8.56 31.27
N THR A 17 14.44 8.99 31.50
CA THR A 17 13.43 8.20 32.22
C THR A 17 12.44 7.64 31.21
N TYR A 18 12.34 6.32 31.13
CA TYR A 18 11.52 5.62 30.14
C TYR A 18 10.33 4.94 30.80
N SER A 19 9.12 5.30 30.39
CA SER A 19 7.86 4.73 30.92
C SER A 19 7.34 3.51 30.14
N HIS A 20 7.91 3.25 28.96
CA HIS A 20 7.47 2.20 28.05
C HIS A 20 8.66 1.54 27.34
N LEU A 21 8.47 0.32 26.84
CA LEU A 21 9.36 -0.31 25.87
C LEU A 21 9.20 0.37 24.51
N GLY A 22 9.87 1.51 24.35
CA GLY A 22 9.82 2.35 23.16
C GLY A 22 10.89 2.01 22.12
N TYR A 23 10.78 2.65 20.96
CA TYR A 23 11.73 2.55 19.83
C TYR A 23 12.11 3.95 19.33
N ASN A 24 13.11 4.02 18.45
CA ASN A 24 13.42 5.23 17.69
C ASN A 24 12.98 5.06 16.21
N LEU A 25 11.72 5.39 15.92
CA LEU A 25 11.13 5.28 14.58
C LEU A 25 10.83 6.67 13.98
N LYS A 26 11.67 7.67 14.30
CA LYS A 26 11.52 9.03 13.77
C LYS A 26 11.98 9.08 12.31
N ILE A 27 11.28 9.89 11.50
CA ILE A 27 11.75 10.29 10.18
C ILE A 27 12.71 11.48 10.27
N THR A 28 13.31 11.83 9.14
CA THR A 28 14.16 13.03 8.98
C THR A 28 13.36 14.22 8.46
N ASP A 29 13.89 15.42 8.68
CA ASP A 29 13.30 16.67 8.16
C ASP A 29 13.26 16.68 6.62
N MET A 30 14.24 16.05 5.97
CA MET A 30 14.29 15.92 4.52
C MET A 30 13.13 15.07 3.96
N GLN A 31 12.72 14.03 4.68
CA GLN A 31 11.54 13.24 4.31
C GLN A 31 10.25 14.05 4.51
N ALA A 32 10.16 14.81 5.59
CA ALA A 32 9.03 15.70 5.87
C ALA A 32 8.88 16.80 4.81
N ALA A 33 9.99 17.41 4.38
CA ALA A 33 9.99 18.43 3.33
C ALA A 33 9.47 17.88 1.99
N CYS A 34 9.88 16.67 1.60
CA CYS A 34 9.33 16.00 0.42
C CYS A 34 7.83 15.73 0.56
N GLY A 35 7.40 15.25 1.73
CA GLY A 35 5.99 15.05 2.04
C GLY A 35 5.17 16.33 1.96
N LEU A 36 5.69 17.44 2.49
CA LEU A 36 5.02 18.74 2.48
C LEU A 36 4.73 19.22 1.06
N ALA A 37 5.72 19.16 0.15
CA ALA A 37 5.51 19.51 -1.25
C ALA A 37 4.51 18.57 -1.97
N GLN A 38 4.46 17.29 -1.58
CA GLN A 38 3.47 16.34 -2.13
C GLN A 38 2.05 16.63 -1.63
N MET A 39 1.90 17.15 -0.41
CA MET A 39 0.58 17.52 0.14
C MET A 39 -0.09 18.64 -0.65
N ASP A 40 0.69 19.58 -1.20
CA ASP A 40 0.16 20.65 -2.07
C ASP A 40 -0.54 20.10 -3.34
N ARG A 41 -0.27 18.85 -3.72
CA ARG A 41 -0.79 18.20 -4.94
C ARG A 41 -1.68 16.99 -4.66
N VAL A 42 -2.00 16.71 -3.40
CA VAL A 42 -2.71 15.48 -3.04
C VAL A 42 -4.09 15.39 -3.69
N GLU A 43 -4.82 16.50 -3.75
CA GLU A 43 -6.16 16.55 -4.37
C GLU A 43 -6.10 16.29 -5.88
N GLU A 44 -5.13 16.89 -6.58
CA GLU A 44 -4.85 16.65 -8.00
C GLU A 44 -4.56 15.16 -8.26
N PHE A 45 -3.71 14.54 -7.44
CA PHE A 45 -3.37 13.13 -7.59
C PHE A 45 -4.55 12.18 -7.31
N VAL A 46 -5.38 12.49 -6.31
CA VAL A 46 -6.59 11.71 -6.02
C VAL A 46 -7.54 11.76 -7.22
N GLN A 47 -7.77 12.95 -7.77
CA GLN A 47 -8.66 13.13 -8.90
C GLN A 47 -8.14 12.41 -10.16
N ALA A 48 -6.86 12.57 -10.49
CA ALA A 48 -6.23 11.88 -11.60
C ALA A 48 -6.30 10.35 -11.47
N ARG A 49 -6.19 9.80 -10.24
CA ARG A 49 -6.35 8.36 -9.98
C ARG A 49 -7.77 7.88 -10.26
N LYS A 50 -8.78 8.64 -9.84
CA LYS A 50 -10.20 8.33 -10.11
C LYS A 50 -10.48 8.32 -11.62
N GLU A 51 -9.99 9.32 -12.34
CA GLU A 51 -10.17 9.44 -13.80
C GLU A 51 -9.49 8.30 -14.57
N ASN A 52 -8.22 8.02 -14.26
CA ASN A 52 -7.48 6.92 -14.89
C ASN A 52 -8.12 5.57 -14.61
N PHE A 53 -8.63 5.35 -13.39
CA PHE A 53 -9.33 4.12 -13.05
C PHE A 53 -10.60 3.95 -13.90
N ALA A 54 -11.43 5.00 -14.01
CA ALA A 54 -12.64 4.97 -14.81
C ALA A 54 -12.34 4.73 -16.30
N TYR A 55 -11.32 5.40 -16.83
CA TYR A 55 -10.86 5.22 -18.21
C TYR A 55 -10.43 3.78 -18.50
N LEU A 56 -9.55 3.22 -17.65
CA LEU A 56 -9.07 1.84 -17.81
C LEU A 56 -10.19 0.81 -17.64
N LYS A 57 -11.07 0.99 -16.65
CA LYS A 57 -12.22 0.10 -16.44
C LYS A 57 -13.11 0.04 -17.68
N ASN A 58 -13.47 1.20 -18.23
CA ASN A 58 -14.28 1.27 -19.45
C ASN A 58 -13.54 0.68 -20.66
N GLY A 59 -12.24 0.96 -20.80
CA GLY A 59 -11.43 0.46 -21.91
C GLY A 59 -11.20 -1.06 -21.90
N LEU A 60 -11.29 -1.69 -20.72
CA LEU A 60 -11.11 -3.13 -20.54
C LEU A 60 -12.43 -3.91 -20.44
N ALA A 61 -13.58 -3.26 -20.54
CA ALA A 61 -14.89 -3.91 -20.46
C ALA A 61 -15.07 -5.02 -21.51
N SER A 62 -14.44 -4.88 -22.69
CA SER A 62 -14.44 -5.91 -23.74
C SER A 62 -13.69 -7.20 -23.37
N CYS A 63 -12.93 -7.19 -22.28
CA CYS A 63 -12.17 -8.34 -21.80
C CYS A 63 -12.85 -9.07 -20.63
N GLU A 64 -14.03 -8.63 -20.17
CA GLU A 64 -14.71 -9.22 -19.01
C GLU A 64 -15.06 -10.71 -19.16
N GLU A 65 -15.06 -11.25 -20.38
CA GLU A 65 -15.12 -12.70 -20.60
C GLU A 65 -13.95 -13.44 -19.94
N PHE A 66 -12.75 -12.85 -19.93
CA PHE A 66 -11.51 -13.50 -19.46
C PHE A 66 -11.04 -13.01 -18.10
N ILE A 67 -11.41 -11.78 -17.71
CA ILE A 67 -10.94 -11.14 -16.49
C ILE A 67 -12.10 -10.55 -15.67
N ILE A 68 -11.90 -10.43 -14.36
CA ILE A 68 -12.80 -9.75 -13.43
C ILE A 68 -12.22 -8.35 -13.20
N LEU A 69 -13.01 -7.33 -13.55
CA LEU A 69 -12.65 -5.93 -13.34
C LEU A 69 -12.94 -5.50 -11.89
N PRO A 70 -12.18 -4.53 -11.35
CA PRO A 70 -12.33 -4.08 -9.99
C PRO A 70 -13.61 -3.27 -9.76
N GLU A 71 -14.20 -3.43 -8.58
CA GLU A 71 -15.36 -2.67 -8.13
C GLU A 71 -15.01 -1.89 -6.86
N ALA A 72 -15.56 -0.68 -6.76
CA ALA A 72 -15.50 0.07 -5.53
C ALA A 72 -16.38 -0.60 -4.48
N THR A 73 -15.97 -0.56 -3.22
CA THR A 73 -16.83 -0.95 -2.10
C THR A 73 -18.12 -0.10 -2.12
N GLU A 74 -19.25 -0.70 -1.78
CA GLU A 74 -20.53 0.01 -1.72
C GLU A 74 -20.43 1.28 -0.84
N ASN A 75 -21.07 2.37 -1.29
CA ASN A 75 -21.07 3.66 -0.60
C ASN A 75 -19.67 4.26 -0.36
N SER A 76 -18.72 4.00 -1.27
CA SER A 76 -17.35 4.54 -1.18
C SER A 76 -16.89 5.21 -2.47
N GLU A 77 -15.96 6.17 -2.29
CA GLU A 77 -15.20 6.77 -3.40
C GLU A 77 -13.69 6.52 -3.21
N PRO A 78 -13.19 5.35 -3.62
CA PRO A 78 -11.81 4.98 -3.37
C PRO A 78 -10.81 5.88 -4.10
N SER A 79 -9.79 6.34 -3.37
CA SER A 79 -8.56 6.85 -3.97
C SER A 79 -7.67 5.67 -4.36
N TRP A 80 -7.78 5.22 -5.60
CA TRP A 80 -7.15 3.99 -6.07
C TRP A 80 -5.62 4.05 -6.04
N PHE A 81 -4.99 3.11 -5.34
CA PHE A 81 -3.53 2.94 -5.38
C PHE A 81 -3.06 2.36 -6.72
N GLY A 82 -3.79 1.38 -7.24
CA GLY A 82 -3.56 0.71 -8.52
C GLY A 82 -4.84 0.11 -9.08
N PHE A 83 -4.75 -0.62 -10.19
CA PHE A 83 -5.89 -1.22 -10.90
C PHE A 83 -5.82 -2.76 -10.80
N PRO A 84 -6.46 -3.40 -9.79
CA PRO A 84 -6.37 -4.84 -9.61
C PRO A 84 -7.26 -5.58 -10.61
N ILE A 85 -6.72 -6.63 -11.22
CA ILE A 85 -7.44 -7.50 -12.17
C ILE A 85 -7.25 -8.95 -11.71
N THR A 86 -8.34 -9.71 -11.69
CA THR A 86 -8.30 -11.15 -11.47
C THR A 86 -8.55 -11.87 -12.79
N ILE A 87 -7.70 -12.81 -13.16
CA ILE A 87 -7.91 -13.68 -14.33
C ILE A 87 -8.92 -14.75 -13.92
N LYS A 88 -9.95 -14.97 -14.73
CA LYS A 88 -10.93 -16.03 -14.46
C LYS A 88 -10.30 -17.41 -14.65
N ASP A 89 -10.65 -18.35 -13.78
CA ASP A 89 -10.08 -19.70 -13.79
C ASP A 89 -10.38 -20.48 -15.09
N ASP A 90 -11.50 -20.19 -15.75
CA ASP A 90 -11.96 -20.80 -16.99
C ASP A 90 -11.50 -20.08 -18.27
N SER A 91 -10.76 -18.97 -18.15
CA SER A 91 -10.27 -18.20 -19.29
C SER A 91 -9.23 -18.92 -20.15
N GLY A 92 -8.64 -20.02 -19.64
CA GLY A 92 -7.49 -20.69 -20.26
C GLY A 92 -6.20 -19.87 -20.21
N ILE A 93 -6.20 -18.70 -19.55
CA ILE A 93 -5.04 -17.81 -19.46
C ILE A 93 -4.23 -18.14 -18.21
N SER A 94 -2.97 -18.53 -18.42
CA SER A 94 -1.99 -18.61 -17.35
C SER A 94 -1.55 -17.21 -16.92
N ARG A 95 -1.66 -16.90 -15.62
CA ARG A 95 -1.20 -15.63 -15.07
C ARG A 95 0.25 -15.34 -15.46
N VAL A 96 1.13 -16.32 -15.35
CA VAL A 96 2.57 -16.14 -15.63
C VAL A 96 2.80 -15.72 -17.08
N ASP A 97 2.05 -16.29 -18.02
CA ASP A 97 2.21 -15.98 -19.44
C ASP A 97 1.66 -14.59 -19.76
N LEU A 98 0.54 -14.19 -19.12
CA LEU A 98 0.05 -12.82 -19.22
C LEU A 98 1.07 -11.81 -18.68
N LEU A 99 1.68 -12.06 -17.51
CA LEU A 99 2.68 -11.13 -16.96
C LEU A 99 3.89 -10.97 -17.89
N LYS A 100 4.38 -12.07 -18.50
CA LYS A 100 5.47 -12.02 -19.48
C LYS A 100 5.07 -11.26 -20.75
N PHE A 101 3.86 -11.51 -21.25
CA PHE A 101 3.32 -10.80 -22.41
C PHE A 101 3.24 -9.29 -22.15
N MET A 102 2.71 -8.89 -20.99
CA MET A 102 2.62 -7.48 -20.59
C MET A 102 4.01 -6.83 -20.47
N ASP A 103 4.98 -7.52 -19.85
CA ASP A 103 6.36 -7.02 -19.70
C ASP A 103 7.06 -6.82 -21.05
N GLN A 104 6.88 -7.74 -21.99
CA GLN A 104 7.37 -7.60 -23.38
C GLN A 104 6.81 -6.34 -24.06
N HIS A 105 5.58 -5.95 -23.72
CA HIS A 105 4.92 -4.73 -24.19
C HIS A 105 5.16 -3.51 -23.28
N LYS A 106 6.12 -3.60 -22.35
CA LYS A 106 6.51 -2.51 -21.42
C LYS A 106 5.40 -2.08 -20.46
N ILE A 107 4.44 -2.96 -20.20
CA ILE A 107 3.36 -2.76 -19.23
C ILE A 107 3.76 -3.43 -17.92
N GLY A 108 4.12 -2.62 -16.92
CA GLY A 108 4.53 -3.11 -15.60
C GLY A 108 3.35 -3.66 -14.80
N THR A 109 3.48 -4.90 -14.33
CA THR A 109 2.48 -5.56 -13.48
C THR A 109 3.03 -5.86 -12.09
N ARG A 110 2.16 -5.98 -11.07
CA ARG A 110 2.50 -6.46 -9.73
C ARG A 110 1.46 -7.46 -9.26
N LEU A 111 1.89 -8.48 -8.51
CA LEU A 111 0.96 -9.35 -7.77
C LEU A 111 0.38 -8.59 -6.57
N LEU A 112 -0.72 -9.09 -6.01
CA LEU A 112 -1.35 -8.53 -4.83
C LEU A 112 -0.50 -8.82 -3.58
N PHE A 113 0.58 -8.06 -3.41
CA PHE A 113 1.52 -8.17 -2.28
C PHE A 113 1.96 -9.61 -2.03
N ALA A 114 1.75 -10.13 -0.81
CA ALA A 114 2.11 -11.48 -0.41
C ALA A 114 1.16 -12.57 -0.96
N GLY A 115 0.04 -12.18 -1.59
CA GLY A 115 -1.05 -13.09 -1.96
C GLY A 115 -1.71 -13.65 -0.70
N ASN A 116 -1.12 -14.72 -0.16
CA ASN A 116 -1.52 -15.31 1.10
C ASN A 116 -0.33 -15.34 2.06
N LEU A 117 -0.40 -14.54 3.14
CA LEU A 117 0.66 -14.42 4.14
C LEU A 117 1.00 -15.77 4.80
N THR A 118 0.02 -16.63 5.09
CA THR A 118 0.25 -17.92 5.77
C THR A 118 0.98 -18.94 4.90
N ARG A 119 1.13 -18.65 3.60
CA ARG A 119 1.88 -19.47 2.65
C ARG A 119 3.27 -18.90 2.34
N GLN A 120 3.65 -17.78 2.96
CA GLN A 120 4.99 -17.20 2.79
C GLN A 120 6.00 -17.93 3.68
N PRO A 121 7.29 -18.04 3.27
CA PRO A 121 8.29 -18.81 4.02
C PRO A 121 8.48 -18.39 5.48
N TYR A 122 8.35 -17.09 5.79
CA TYR A 122 8.45 -16.58 7.16
C TYR A 122 7.36 -17.15 8.10
N PHE A 123 6.25 -17.67 7.56
CA PHE A 123 5.12 -18.23 8.30
C PHE A 123 5.16 -19.76 8.48
N GLU A 124 6.23 -20.45 8.06
CA GLU A 124 6.28 -21.93 8.10
C GLU A 124 6.15 -22.52 9.53
N HIS A 125 6.53 -21.76 10.56
CA HIS A 125 6.56 -22.21 11.96
C HIS A 125 5.83 -21.26 12.91
N VAL A 126 4.93 -20.43 12.38
CA VAL A 126 4.04 -19.55 13.16
C VAL A 126 2.69 -20.23 13.30
#